data_AF-A0A6P1PVM1-F1
#
_entry.id   AF-A0A6P1PVM1-F1
#
_cell.length_a   1.000
_cell.length_b   1.000
_cell.length_c   1.000
_cell.angle_alpha   90.00
_cell.angle_beta   90.00
_cell.angle_gamma   90.00
#
_symmetry.space_group_name_H-M   'P 1'
#
loop_
_entity.id
_entity.type
_entity.pdbx_description
1 polymer ?
#
loop_
_entity_poly.entity_id
_entity_poly.type
_entity_poly.pdbx_seq_one_letter_code
_entity_poly.pdbx_strand_id
1 'polypeptide(L)'
;MKGFTCKMRGEKQSLMQAMRVAQDYLNWDVCDFVVICAAYRSIPLLVFSDEDIAGGGKRKQQDTHINLSVERAGCFIFSKRESALRINCGRYINAGNDIQRAAPLFATDESIDRIFFTGLRKSRAGSTLVKAIEAAGIEALNLTEKYGGSGCLTPALSWVSLEQQSLATGALRTIVPDNYGGYNYFDTWRD
;
A
#
# COMPACT_ATOMS: atom_id res chain seq x y z
N MET A 1 -9.64 20.11 -24.50
CA MET A 1 -10.30 19.20 -23.55
C MET A 1 -10.35 19.89 -22.19
N LYS A 2 -11.51 19.97 -21.52
CA LYS A 2 -11.56 20.49 -20.13
C LYS A 2 -10.99 19.41 -19.21
N GLY A 3 -10.05 19.77 -18.33
CA GLY A 3 -9.49 18.83 -17.36
C GLY A 3 -10.59 18.22 -16.49
N PHE A 4 -10.55 16.91 -16.29
CA PHE A 4 -11.44 16.21 -15.36
C PHE A 4 -10.81 16.21 -13.97
N THR A 5 -11.59 16.59 -12.95
CA THR A 5 -11.18 16.52 -11.55
C THR A 5 -12.26 15.82 -10.74
N CYS A 6 -11.86 14.94 -9.83
CA CYS A 6 -12.78 14.26 -8.93
C CYS A 6 -12.13 14.03 -7.56
N LYS A 7 -12.98 13.81 -6.55
CA LYS A 7 -12.55 13.44 -5.20
C LYS A 7 -12.88 11.97 -4.95
N MET A 8 -11.87 11.14 -4.76
CA MET A 8 -12.04 9.74 -4.38
C MET A 8 -12.02 9.59 -2.86
N ARG A 9 -12.97 8.81 -2.32
CA ARG A 9 -13.04 8.45 -0.90
C ARG A 9 -13.02 6.92 -0.81
N GLY A 10 -11.98 6.37 -0.19
CA GLY A 10 -11.79 4.92 -0.08
C GLY A 10 -10.91 4.54 1.11
N GLU A 11 -10.81 5.42 2.11
CA GLU A 11 -9.95 5.23 3.30
C GLU A 11 -8.54 4.75 2.91
N LYS A 12 -8.07 3.63 3.46
CA LYS A 12 -6.74 3.05 3.19
C LYS A 12 -6.53 2.67 1.71
N GLN A 13 -7.60 2.44 0.97
CA GLN A 13 -7.58 1.99 -0.43
C GLN A 13 -7.60 3.16 -1.43
N SER A 14 -7.82 4.40 -0.98
CA SER A 14 -8.13 5.48 -1.93
C SER A 14 -6.97 5.82 -2.87
N LEU A 15 -5.72 5.71 -2.41
CA LEU A 15 -4.55 5.92 -3.27
C LEU A 15 -4.44 4.82 -4.33
N MET A 16 -4.67 3.56 -3.94
CA MET A 16 -4.70 2.43 -4.88
C MET A 16 -5.78 2.59 -5.95
N GLN A 17 -6.99 2.96 -5.53
CA GLN A 17 -8.08 3.22 -6.45
C GLN A 17 -7.75 4.37 -7.40
N ALA A 18 -7.18 5.46 -6.88
CA ALA A 18 -6.79 6.60 -7.69
C ALA A 18 -5.71 6.23 -8.71
N MET A 19 -4.70 5.45 -8.30
CA MET A 19 -3.65 4.97 -9.19
C MET A 19 -4.19 4.02 -10.27
N ARG A 20 -5.15 3.15 -9.94
CA ARG A 20 -5.79 2.27 -10.92
C ARG A 20 -6.55 3.08 -11.98
N VAL A 21 -7.33 4.07 -11.53
CA VAL A 21 -8.01 5.00 -12.44
C VAL A 21 -6.99 5.77 -13.27
N ALA A 22 -5.88 6.25 -12.69
CA ALA A 22 -4.82 6.91 -13.44
C ALA A 22 -4.23 6.00 -14.52
N GLN A 23 -3.93 4.74 -14.18
CA GLN A 23 -3.44 3.74 -15.12
C GLN A 23 -4.42 3.50 -16.26
N ASP A 24 -5.73 3.38 -15.98
CA ASP A 24 -6.74 3.19 -17.02
C ASP A 24 -6.84 4.42 -17.96
N TYR A 25 -6.88 5.64 -17.40
CA TYR A 25 -6.96 6.87 -18.20
C TYR A 25 -5.71 7.11 -19.06
N LEU A 26 -4.53 6.81 -18.52
CA LEU A 26 -3.28 6.83 -19.27
C LEU A 26 -3.31 5.77 -20.37
N ASN A 27 -3.73 4.54 -20.06
CA ASN A 27 -3.78 3.44 -21.02
C ASN A 27 -4.78 3.67 -22.15
N TRP A 28 -5.90 4.34 -21.89
CA TRP A 28 -6.88 4.75 -22.90
C TRP A 28 -6.50 6.00 -23.69
N ASP A 29 -5.32 6.58 -23.44
CA ASP A 29 -4.83 7.80 -24.09
C ASP A 29 -5.81 8.99 -23.96
N VAL A 30 -6.56 9.03 -22.84
CA VAL A 30 -7.51 10.12 -22.53
C VAL A 30 -6.76 11.35 -22.00
N CYS A 31 -5.67 11.14 -21.27
CA CYS A 31 -4.82 12.18 -20.69
C CYS A 31 -3.34 11.80 -20.84
N ASP A 32 -2.46 12.78 -21.07
CA ASP A 32 -1.00 12.56 -21.04
C ASP A 32 -0.45 12.41 -19.62
N PHE A 33 -1.11 13.08 -18.67
CA PHE A 33 -0.72 13.16 -17.28
C PHE A 33 -1.94 13.04 -16.37
N VAL A 34 -1.75 12.37 -15.24
CA VAL A 34 -2.73 12.32 -14.15
C VAL A 34 -2.07 12.77 -12.86
N VAL A 35 -2.66 13.77 -12.21
CA VAL A 35 -2.18 14.30 -10.92
C VAL A 35 -3.08 13.78 -9.80
N ILE A 36 -2.47 13.11 -8.82
CA ILE A 36 -3.16 12.60 -7.62
C ILE A 36 -2.64 13.36 -6.41
N CYS A 37 -3.52 14.14 -5.79
CA CYS A 37 -3.27 14.79 -4.50
C CYS A 37 -3.97 13.99 -3.40
N ALA A 38 -3.20 13.49 -2.45
CA ALA A 38 -3.71 12.79 -1.28
C ALA A 38 -3.29 13.52 -0.01
N ALA A 39 -4.21 13.64 0.94
CA ALA A 39 -3.95 14.22 2.24
C ALA A 39 -4.55 13.29 3.30
N TYR A 40 -3.77 13.03 4.34
CA TYR A 40 -4.17 12.28 5.52
C TYR A 40 -3.93 13.14 6.75
N ARG A 41 -4.95 13.23 7.59
CA ARG A 41 -4.92 13.92 8.87
C ARG A 41 -5.39 12.95 9.94
N SER A 42 -4.50 12.57 10.84
CA SER A 42 -4.83 11.69 11.95
C SER A 42 -5.36 12.54 13.11
N ILE A 43 -6.66 12.45 13.40
CA ILE A 43 -7.23 13.00 14.64
C ILE A 43 -7.08 11.91 15.71
N PRO A 44 -6.30 12.11 16.79
CA PRO A 44 -5.90 11.05 17.72
C PRO A 44 -7.06 10.17 18.20
N LEU A 45 -8.21 10.77 18.56
CA LEU A 45 -9.41 10.04 19.02
C LEU A 45 -9.96 9.01 18.01
N LEU A 46 -9.84 9.25 16.70
CA LEU A 46 -10.34 8.34 15.67
C LEU A 46 -9.35 7.23 15.34
N VAL A 47 -8.05 7.53 15.39
CA VAL A 47 -6.98 6.56 15.11
C VAL A 47 -6.95 5.46 16.17
N PHE A 48 -7.09 5.83 17.45
CA PHE A 48 -7.16 4.85 18.54
C PHE A 48 -8.38 3.92 18.40
N SER A 49 -9.50 4.44 17.88
CA SER A 49 -10.71 3.64 17.67
C SER A 49 -10.54 2.61 16.54
N ASP A 50 -9.90 3.00 15.43
CA ASP A 50 -9.60 2.09 14.31
C ASP A 50 -8.59 1.00 14.70
N GLU A 51 -7.59 1.33 15.53
CA GLU A 51 -6.61 0.37 16.05
C GLU A 51 -7.23 -0.60 17.07
N ASP A 52 -8.16 -0.13 17.92
CA ASP A 52 -8.88 -0.96 18.88
C ASP A 52 -9.82 -1.97 18.19
N ILE A 53 -10.43 -1.62 17.06
CA ILE A 53 -11.21 -2.55 16.24
C ILE A 53 -10.31 -3.66 15.64
N ALA A 54 -9.06 -3.34 15.33
CA ALA A 54 -8.11 -4.28 14.72
C ALA A 54 -7.47 -5.27 15.72
N GLY A 55 -7.58 -5.02 17.02
CA GLY A 55 -6.90 -5.80 18.07
C GLY A 55 -7.80 -6.07 19.28
N GLY A 56 -8.62 -7.12 19.22
CA GLY A 56 -9.42 -7.61 20.36
C GLY A 56 -8.62 -8.25 21.51
N GLY A 57 -7.47 -7.70 21.89
CA GLY A 57 -6.57 -8.23 22.92
C GLY A 57 -6.33 -7.23 24.07
N LYS A 58 -6.26 -7.75 25.30
CA LYS A 58 -5.99 -6.95 26.52
C LYS A 58 -4.69 -6.13 26.38
N ARG A 59 -4.81 -4.81 26.49
CA ARG A 59 -3.68 -3.86 26.48
C ARG A 59 -2.72 -4.15 27.64
N LYS A 60 -1.42 -4.31 27.35
CA LYS A 60 -0.39 -3.96 28.33
C LYS A 60 -0.34 -2.44 28.42
N GLN A 61 -0.46 -1.92 29.63
CA GLN A 61 -0.37 -0.50 29.94
C GLN A 61 1.02 0.00 29.50
N GLN A 62 1.09 0.65 28.35
CA GLN A 62 2.27 1.39 27.90
C GLN A 62 2.04 2.87 28.18
N ASP A 63 3.07 3.51 28.72
CA ASP A 63 3.10 4.92 29.11
C ASP A 63 2.45 5.80 28.05
N THR A 64 1.36 6.47 28.43
CA THR A 64 0.63 7.43 27.60
C THR A 64 1.37 8.75 27.58
N HIS A 65 2.49 8.79 26.87
CA HIS A 65 3.01 10.03 26.34
C HIS A 65 2.97 9.95 24.82
N ILE A 66 2.41 11.02 24.23
CA ILE A 66 2.42 11.41 22.82
C ILE A 66 1.09 11.13 22.08
N ASN A 67 0.17 12.12 22.17
CA ASN A 67 -0.84 12.35 21.14
C ASN A 67 -0.16 13.01 19.93
N LEU A 68 0.55 12.24 19.10
CA LEU A 68 1.07 12.78 17.83
C LEU A 68 -0.06 12.74 16.79
N SER A 69 -0.59 13.91 16.45
CA SER A 69 -1.34 14.05 15.19
C SER A 69 -0.34 14.01 14.04
N VAL A 70 -0.41 12.98 13.21
CA VAL A 70 0.38 12.91 11.97
C VAL A 70 -0.47 13.47 10.83
N GLU A 71 0.05 14.51 10.20
CA GLU A 71 -0.47 15.03 8.94
C GLU A 71 0.53 14.67 7.84
N ARG A 72 0.05 14.01 6.78
CA ARG A 72 0.84 13.75 5.57
C ARG A 72 0.06 14.20 4.35
N ALA A 73 0.76 14.82 3.42
CA ALA A 73 0.24 15.14 2.10
C ALA A 73 1.21 14.62 1.04
N GLY A 74 0.67 14.17 -0.08
CA GLY A 74 1.44 13.70 -1.22
C GLY A 74 0.79 14.17 -2.52
N CYS A 75 1.61 14.59 -3.47
CA CYS A 75 1.20 14.92 -4.82
C CYS A 75 2.01 14.04 -5.78
N PHE A 76 1.32 13.28 -6.61
CA PHE A 76 1.92 12.28 -7.50
C PHE A 76 1.51 12.58 -8.93
N ILE A 77 2.46 12.56 -9.85
CA ILE A 77 2.23 12.79 -11.27
C ILE A 77 2.52 11.47 -12.00
N PHE A 78 1.51 10.91 -12.63
CA PHE A 78 1.62 9.69 -13.44
C PHE A 78 1.57 10.04 -14.92
N SER A 79 2.40 9.39 -15.72
CA SER A 79 2.43 9.53 -17.18
C SER A 79 2.94 8.24 -17.83
N LYS A 80 2.75 8.10 -19.14
CA LYS A 80 3.40 7.04 -19.96
C LYS A 80 4.85 7.37 -20.36
N ARG A 81 5.37 8.55 -19.99
CA ARG A 81 6.73 8.98 -20.33
C ARG A 81 7.75 8.29 -19.43
N GLU A 82 8.99 8.27 -19.88
CA GLU A 82 10.12 7.75 -19.11
C GLU A 82 10.26 8.50 -17.78
N SER A 83 10.50 7.75 -16.71
CA SER A 83 10.60 8.24 -15.34
C SER A 83 11.52 7.31 -14.55
N ALA A 84 12.26 7.88 -13.60
CA ALA A 84 13.14 7.12 -12.71
C ALA A 84 12.40 6.06 -11.87
N LEU A 85 11.09 6.23 -11.69
CA LEU A 85 10.22 5.25 -11.03
C LEU A 85 9.12 4.82 -12.00
N ARG A 86 9.03 3.51 -12.22
CA ARG A 86 7.96 2.86 -12.94
C ARG A 86 7.05 2.14 -11.98
N ILE A 87 5.77 2.08 -12.34
CA ILE A 87 4.73 1.54 -11.49
C ILE A 87 3.68 0.79 -12.30
N ASN A 88 3.19 -0.32 -11.76
CA ASN A 88 2.09 -1.07 -12.32
C ASN A 88 1.14 -1.52 -11.22
N CYS A 89 -0.14 -1.14 -11.33
CA CYS A 89 -1.17 -1.64 -10.44
C CYS A 89 -1.54 -3.07 -10.86
N GLY A 90 -1.41 -3.99 -9.91
CA GLY A 90 -1.82 -5.38 -10.06
C GLY A 90 -3.33 -5.55 -10.12
N ARG A 91 -3.77 -6.79 -10.40
CA ARG A 91 -5.18 -7.17 -10.30
C ARG A 91 -5.56 -7.34 -8.83
N TYR A 92 -6.79 -7.00 -8.47
CA TYR A 92 -7.32 -7.31 -7.14
C TYR A 92 -7.35 -8.83 -6.93
N ILE A 93 -6.86 -9.27 -5.78
CA ILE A 93 -6.83 -10.69 -5.40
C ILE A 93 -7.80 -10.90 -4.25
N ASN A 94 -8.84 -11.71 -4.47
CA ASN A 94 -9.76 -12.14 -3.43
C ASN A 94 -9.28 -13.48 -2.85
N ALA A 95 -8.53 -13.45 -1.76
CA ALA A 95 -8.06 -14.66 -1.10
C ALA A 95 -9.04 -15.20 -0.05
N GLY A 96 -9.81 -14.30 0.58
CA GLY A 96 -10.60 -14.63 1.76
C GLY A 96 -9.70 -15.19 2.86
N ASN A 97 -9.96 -16.45 3.27
CA ASN A 97 -9.14 -17.17 4.25
C ASN A 97 -8.21 -18.22 3.62
N ASP A 98 -8.19 -18.34 2.29
CA ASP A 98 -7.42 -19.35 1.57
C ASP A 98 -6.11 -18.78 1.06
N ILE A 99 -5.00 -19.21 1.66
CA ILE A 99 -3.66 -18.76 1.29
C ILE A 99 -3.28 -19.12 -0.15
N GLN A 100 -3.80 -20.22 -0.70
CA GLN A 100 -3.48 -20.64 -2.07
C GLN A 100 -3.97 -19.61 -3.08
N ARG A 101 -5.08 -18.91 -2.78
CA ARG A 101 -5.58 -17.81 -3.60
C ARG A 101 -4.75 -16.54 -3.48
N ALA A 102 -3.95 -16.41 -2.42
CA ALA A 102 -3.00 -15.31 -2.24
C ALA A 102 -1.63 -15.59 -2.89
N ALA A 103 -1.38 -16.82 -3.39
CA ALA A 103 -0.13 -17.20 -4.04
C ALA A 103 0.35 -16.22 -5.13
N PRO A 104 -0.51 -15.63 -5.98
CA PRO A 104 -0.05 -14.68 -7.00
C PRO A 104 0.65 -13.43 -6.43
N LEU A 105 0.52 -13.14 -5.13
CA LEU A 105 1.23 -12.04 -4.48
C LEU A 105 2.74 -12.32 -4.33
N PHE A 106 3.18 -13.58 -4.31
CA PHE A 106 4.57 -13.96 -4.01
C PHE A 106 5.14 -15.11 -4.85
N ALA A 107 4.30 -15.83 -5.60
CA ALA A 107 4.69 -16.83 -6.57
C ALA A 107 4.45 -16.29 -7.99
N THR A 108 5.31 -15.37 -8.42
CA THR A 108 5.25 -14.68 -9.72
C THR A 108 6.54 -14.91 -10.49
N ASP A 109 6.45 -14.97 -11.82
CA ASP A 109 7.63 -15.11 -12.72
C ASP A 109 8.48 -13.83 -12.75
N GLU A 110 7.88 -12.69 -12.41
CA GLU A 110 8.59 -11.42 -12.24
C GLU A 110 9.43 -11.43 -10.95
N SER A 111 10.70 -10.99 -11.03
CA SER A 111 11.57 -10.90 -9.85
C SER A 111 11.07 -9.82 -8.90
N ILE A 112 10.53 -10.24 -7.76
CA ILE A 112 10.16 -9.36 -6.64
C ILE A 112 11.23 -9.48 -5.56
N ASP A 113 11.97 -8.40 -5.31
CA ASP A 113 13.02 -8.39 -4.29
C ASP A 113 12.45 -8.30 -2.88
N ARG A 114 11.33 -7.59 -2.74
CA ARG A 114 10.76 -7.24 -1.45
C ARG A 114 9.28 -6.95 -1.53
N ILE A 115 8.56 -7.33 -0.47
CA ILE A 115 7.15 -7.05 -0.28
C ILE A 115 6.94 -6.11 0.91
N PHE A 116 6.21 -5.02 0.67
CA PHE A 116 5.70 -4.12 1.69
C PHE A 116 4.22 -4.33 1.96
N PHE A 117 3.84 -4.23 3.23
CA PHE A 117 2.45 -4.19 3.66
C PHE A 117 2.11 -2.81 4.22
N THR A 118 0.96 -2.26 3.83
CA THR A 118 0.46 -0.98 4.40
C THR A 118 -0.21 -1.15 5.77
N GLY A 119 0.06 -2.26 6.43
CA GLY A 119 -0.60 -2.74 7.63
C GLY A 119 -1.04 -4.18 7.45
N LEU A 120 -0.64 -5.04 8.38
CA LEU A 120 -1.11 -6.42 8.47
C LEU A 120 -2.06 -6.54 9.65
N ARG A 121 -3.26 -7.07 9.42
CA ARG A 121 -4.10 -7.52 10.55
C ARG A 121 -3.35 -8.64 11.26
N LYS A 122 -3.33 -8.61 12.59
CA LYS A 122 -2.90 -9.73 13.46
C LYS A 122 -3.90 -10.90 13.40
N SER A 123 -4.25 -11.30 12.19
CA SER A 123 -5.15 -12.39 11.86
C SER A 123 -4.33 -13.61 11.45
N ARG A 124 -4.92 -14.80 11.59
CA ARG A 124 -4.29 -16.05 11.12
C ARG A 124 -3.97 -16.01 9.63
N ALA A 125 -4.84 -15.40 8.82
CA ALA A 125 -4.61 -15.25 7.38
C ALA A 125 -3.39 -14.35 7.10
N GLY A 126 -3.30 -13.19 7.78
CA GLY A 126 -2.17 -12.27 7.65
C GLY A 126 -0.84 -12.89 8.07
N SER A 127 -0.79 -13.61 9.20
CA SER A 127 0.44 -14.27 9.65
C SER A 127 0.84 -15.45 8.76
N THR A 128 -0.14 -16.14 8.18
CA THR A 128 0.12 -17.23 7.22
C THR A 128 0.69 -16.68 5.91
N LEU A 129 0.19 -15.54 5.45
CA LEU A 129 0.71 -14.86 4.26
C LEU A 129 2.16 -14.41 4.43
N VAL A 130 2.48 -13.76 5.55
CA VAL A 130 3.87 -13.35 5.84
C VAL A 130 4.81 -14.57 5.85
N LYS A 131 4.43 -15.65 6.53
CA LYS A 131 5.22 -16.88 6.55
C LYS A 131 5.40 -17.50 5.17
N ALA A 132 4.38 -17.47 4.32
CA ALA A 132 4.48 -18.00 2.96
C ALA A 132 5.45 -17.17 2.09
N ILE A 133 5.44 -15.84 2.26
CA ILE A 133 6.37 -14.92 1.59
C ILE A 133 7.82 -15.15 2.05
N GLU A 134 8.03 -15.25 3.36
CA GLU A 134 9.35 -15.52 3.93
C GLU A 134 9.87 -16.91 3.51
N ALA A 135 8.99 -17.92 3.43
CA ALA A 135 9.33 -19.25 2.92
C ALA A 135 9.70 -19.24 1.43
N ALA A 136 9.19 -18.28 0.66
CA ALA A 136 9.60 -18.03 -0.72
C ALA A 136 10.93 -17.25 -0.83
N GLY A 137 11.56 -16.91 0.30
CA GLY A 137 12.83 -16.19 0.34
C GLY A 137 12.73 -14.68 0.11
N ILE A 138 11.52 -14.12 0.14
CA ILE A 138 11.27 -12.70 -0.11
C ILE A 138 11.16 -11.96 1.23
N GLU A 139 11.83 -10.82 1.35
CA GLU A 139 11.74 -9.99 2.55
C GLU A 139 10.36 -9.31 2.63
N ALA A 140 9.69 -9.46 3.78
CA ALA A 140 8.39 -8.86 4.07
C ALA A 140 8.50 -7.78 5.15
N LEU A 141 8.03 -6.56 4.87
CA LEU A 141 8.10 -5.43 5.81
C LEU A 141 6.75 -4.73 5.98
N ASN A 142 6.41 -4.32 7.20
CA ASN A 142 5.20 -3.56 7.49
C ASN A 142 5.51 -2.05 7.54
N LEU A 143 4.97 -1.29 6.57
CA LEU A 143 5.16 0.16 6.45
C LEU A 143 4.57 0.92 7.63
N THR A 144 3.44 0.44 8.17
CA THR A 144 2.80 1.07 9.33
C THR A 144 3.67 0.91 10.59
N GLU A 145 4.35 -0.22 10.75
CA GLU A 145 5.28 -0.43 11.87
C GLU A 145 6.56 0.39 11.70
N LYS A 146 7.08 0.51 10.46
CA LYS A 146 8.33 1.22 10.18
C LYS A 146 8.17 2.76 10.19
N TYR A 147 7.07 3.27 9.65
CA TYR A 147 6.88 4.71 9.40
C TYR A 147 5.63 5.30 10.09
N GLY A 148 4.86 4.50 10.82
CA GLY A 148 3.56 4.92 11.36
C GLY A 148 2.45 4.96 10.30
N GLY A 149 1.20 4.80 10.74
CA GLY A 149 0.03 4.78 9.87
C GLY A 149 -0.27 6.14 9.24
N SER A 150 -0.58 6.16 7.95
CA SER A 150 -0.99 7.39 7.23
C SER A 150 -2.21 7.21 6.34
N GLY A 151 -3.13 6.34 6.75
CA GLY A 151 -4.36 6.06 6.03
C GLY A 151 -4.09 5.72 4.56
N CYS A 152 -4.64 6.52 3.65
CA CYS A 152 -4.47 6.35 2.21
C CYS A 152 -3.04 6.57 1.70
N LEU A 153 -2.18 7.25 2.45
CA LEU A 153 -0.80 7.55 2.07
C LEU A 153 0.20 6.50 2.54
N THR A 154 -0.20 5.56 3.39
CA THR A 154 0.68 4.46 3.81
C THR A 154 1.31 3.69 2.64
N PRO A 155 0.60 3.37 1.53
CA PRO A 155 1.23 2.70 0.38
C PRO A 155 2.37 3.52 -0.25
N ALA A 156 2.27 4.86 -0.28
CA ALA A 156 3.32 5.72 -0.83
C ALA A 156 4.61 5.72 0.00
N LEU A 157 4.57 5.27 1.26
CA LEU A 157 5.76 5.15 2.11
C LEU A 157 6.72 4.04 1.63
N SER A 158 6.24 3.14 0.76
CA SER A 158 7.10 2.21 0.04
C SER A 158 8.14 2.93 -0.82
N TRP A 159 7.78 4.06 -1.45
CA TRP A 159 8.70 4.87 -2.25
C TRP A 159 9.75 5.58 -1.40
N VAL A 160 9.39 5.99 -0.18
CA VAL A 160 10.38 6.52 0.79
C VAL A 160 11.40 5.43 1.16
N SER A 161 10.96 4.17 1.30
CA SER A 161 11.89 3.06 1.50
C SER A 161 12.81 2.84 0.30
N LEU A 162 12.30 3.00 -0.92
CA LEU A 162 13.10 2.90 -2.15
C LEU A 162 14.17 3.99 -2.27
N GLU A 163 13.88 5.21 -1.82
CA GLU A 163 14.87 6.29 -1.81
C GLU A 163 16.02 6.01 -0.84
N GLN A 164 15.71 5.39 0.30
CA GLN A 164 16.68 5.13 1.37
C GLN A 164 17.54 3.89 1.14
N GLN A 165 17.09 2.97 0.30
CA GLN A 165 17.72 1.67 0.09
C GLN A 165 17.71 1.33 -1.40
N SER A 166 18.88 1.02 -1.96
CA SER A 166 18.94 0.49 -3.33
C SER A 166 18.21 -0.84 -3.38
N LEU A 167 17.26 -0.98 -4.30
CA LEU A 167 16.79 -2.31 -4.71
C LEU A 167 17.94 -3.05 -5.40
N ALA A 168 17.85 -4.37 -5.40
CA ALA A 168 18.54 -5.15 -6.43
C ALA A 168 17.78 -4.98 -7.76
N THR A 169 18.06 -5.81 -8.74
CA THR A 169 17.48 -5.71 -10.09
C THR A 169 15.96 -5.96 -10.16
N GLY A 170 15.30 -6.34 -9.06
CA GLY A 170 13.89 -6.70 -9.03
C GLY A 170 12.94 -5.55 -8.64
N ALA A 171 11.65 -5.83 -8.78
CA ALA A 171 10.59 -4.90 -8.40
C ALA A 171 10.25 -5.01 -6.91
N LEU A 172 9.71 -3.91 -6.40
CA LEU A 172 9.13 -3.79 -5.08
C LEU A 172 7.61 -3.92 -5.15
N ARG A 173 7.05 -4.88 -4.43
CA ARG A 173 5.60 -5.05 -4.37
C ARG A 173 5.02 -4.45 -3.10
N THR A 174 4.06 -3.56 -3.23
CA THR A 174 3.32 -2.98 -2.10
C THR A 174 1.90 -3.52 -2.06
N ILE A 175 1.56 -4.20 -0.98
CA ILE A 175 0.28 -4.85 -0.74
C ILE A 175 -0.57 -4.01 0.21
N VAL A 176 -1.80 -3.75 -0.21
CA VAL A 176 -2.82 -2.98 0.51
C VAL A 176 -4.01 -3.91 0.80
N PRO A 177 -4.03 -4.59 1.96
CA PRO A 177 -5.12 -5.48 2.31
C PRO A 177 -6.43 -4.71 2.56
N ASP A 178 -7.53 -5.29 2.13
CA ASP A 178 -8.87 -4.80 2.48
C ASP A 178 -9.37 -5.40 3.81
N ASN A 179 -10.61 -5.08 4.17
CA ASN A 179 -11.21 -5.53 5.42
C ASN A 179 -11.85 -6.94 5.33
N TYR A 180 -11.89 -7.55 4.14
CA TYR A 180 -12.65 -8.75 3.80
C TYR A 180 -11.77 -9.92 3.31
N GLY A 181 -10.44 -9.79 3.37
CA GLY A 181 -9.49 -10.83 2.95
C GLY A 181 -9.08 -10.73 1.48
N GLY A 182 -9.31 -9.59 0.85
CA GLY A 182 -8.76 -9.25 -0.45
C GLY A 182 -7.55 -8.33 -0.36
N TYR A 183 -6.82 -8.25 -1.46
CA TYR A 183 -5.57 -7.53 -1.57
C TYR A 183 -5.54 -6.73 -2.87
N ASN A 184 -5.33 -5.42 -2.73
CA ASN A 184 -4.81 -4.61 -3.81
C ASN A 184 -3.28 -4.60 -3.72
N TYR A 185 -2.60 -4.47 -4.85
CA TYR A 185 -1.16 -4.30 -4.85
C TYR A 185 -0.69 -3.50 -6.07
N PHE A 186 0.53 -2.99 -5.98
CA PHE A 186 1.25 -2.45 -7.11
C PHE A 186 2.72 -2.80 -7.00
N ASP A 187 3.36 -2.90 -8.15
CA ASP A 187 4.78 -3.13 -8.29
C ASP A 187 5.46 -1.82 -8.68
N THR A 188 6.60 -1.53 -8.07
CA THR A 188 7.43 -0.37 -8.37
C THR A 188 8.84 -0.82 -8.67
N TRP A 189 9.45 -0.33 -9.74
CA TRP A 189 10.84 -0.60 -10.08
C TRP A 189 11.52 0.66 -10.62
N ARG A 190 12.85 0.63 -10.67
CA ARG A 190 13.66 1.68 -11.29
C ARG A 190 14.13 1.21 -12.66
N ASP A 191 14.31 2.16 -13.56
CA ASP A 191 15.08 1.96 -14.80
C ASP A 191 16.58 2.04 -14.53
#